data_AF-A0ABD4UDX9-F1
#
_entry.id   AF-A0ABD4UDX9-F1
#
_cell.length_a   1.000
_cell.length_b   1.000
_cell.length_c   1.000
_cell.angle_alpha   90.00
_cell.angle_beta   90.00
_cell.angle_gamma   90.00
#
_symmetry.space_group_name_H-M   'P 1'
#
loop_
_entity.id
_entity.type
_entity.pdbx_description
1 polymer ?
#
loop_
_entity_poly.entity_id
_entity_poly.type
_entity_poly.pdbx_seq_one_letter_code
_entity_poly.pdbx_strand_id
1 'polypeptide(L)'
;MEKREINMAQSDADTSVYDLKVRKDSRSAEAQRGSVLIEYGLYLLVALIAVVGLYAYFNSNSVGEQTNQLGQDLTSLAGKVKSSYSGQYANVTNGNLDTGGFFKNLVSMSDNAGVVTTAPGGGQLTVTSGTLNVAGDSVQYKVTNLPDSACQPILSAIQRGAAKITINATVIKSPTVTFNPANMTCTGDANTLTFLMS
;
A
#
# COMPACT_ATOMS: atom_id res chain seq x y z
N MET A 1 11.04 50.92 105.31
CA MET A 1 9.64 51.03 104.89
C MET A 1 9.61 50.64 103.42
N GLU A 2 9.52 49.34 103.10
CA GLU A 2 8.27 48.59 102.96
C GLU A 2 7.28 49.31 102.04
N LYS A 3 7.11 48.85 100.78
CA LYS A 3 6.05 47.93 100.35
C LYS A 3 6.12 47.59 98.84
N ARG A 4 5.60 46.40 98.53
CA ARG A 4 5.35 45.69 97.25
C ARG A 4 4.62 46.59 96.21
N GLU A 5 4.64 46.33 94.89
CA GLU A 5 3.93 45.26 94.15
C GLU A 5 4.62 45.01 92.78
N ILE A 6 5.19 43.83 92.52
CA ILE A 6 4.68 42.68 91.72
C ILE A 6 3.77 43.05 90.52
N ASN A 7 4.31 42.95 89.30
CA ASN A 7 3.52 42.55 88.13
C ASN A 7 4.29 41.47 87.36
N MET A 8 3.70 40.27 87.38
CA MET A 8 4.06 39.13 86.57
C MET A 8 3.60 39.38 85.13
N ALA A 9 4.56 39.36 84.20
CA ALA A 9 4.34 38.80 82.88
C ALA A 9 5.54 37.88 82.58
N GLN A 10 5.34 36.61 82.94
CA GLN A 10 6.03 35.44 82.39
C GLN A 10 6.09 35.59 80.86
N SER A 11 7.16 35.25 80.15
CA SER A 11 7.57 33.87 79.91
C SER A 11 8.73 33.89 78.92
N ASP A 12 9.86 33.35 79.39
CA ASP A 12 10.84 32.54 78.68
C ASP A 12 11.66 33.20 77.57
N ALA A 13 12.92 33.54 77.88
CA ALA A 13 14.09 32.65 77.81
C ALA A 13 14.78 32.83 76.45
N ASP A 14 15.81 33.67 76.41
CA ASP A 14 17.21 33.27 76.63
C ASP A 14 17.90 32.96 75.31
N THR A 15 18.58 33.98 74.82
CA THR A 15 19.91 33.96 74.22
C THR A 15 20.56 32.57 74.09
N SER A 16 20.66 32.06 72.87
CA SER A 16 21.83 31.26 72.49
C SER A 16 22.17 31.49 71.03
N VAL A 17 23.05 32.48 70.85
CA VAL A 17 23.97 32.58 69.72
C VAL A 17 24.82 31.29 69.70
N TYR A 18 25.27 30.86 68.52
CA TYR A 18 26.16 29.71 68.24
C TYR A 18 25.51 28.34 68.00
N ASP A 19 24.85 28.15 66.85
CA ASP A 19 25.17 26.97 66.03
C ASP A 19 25.09 27.30 64.54
N LEU A 20 26.27 27.53 63.98
CA LEU A 20 26.51 27.81 62.58
C LEU A 20 26.67 26.46 61.88
N LYS A 21 25.55 25.86 61.49
CA LYS A 21 25.56 24.78 60.49
C LYS A 21 24.38 24.94 59.54
N VAL A 22 24.48 25.97 58.72
CA VAL A 22 23.83 25.97 57.41
C VAL A 22 24.40 24.78 56.65
N ARG A 23 23.71 23.62 56.74
CA ARG A 23 23.87 22.55 55.77
C ARG A 23 23.41 23.13 54.45
N LYS A 24 24.37 23.63 53.68
CA LYS A 24 24.28 23.71 52.25
C LYS A 24 24.14 22.26 51.78
N ASP A 25 22.90 21.78 51.71
CA ASP A 25 22.60 20.54 51.00
C ASP A 25 22.89 20.80 49.52
N SER A 26 24.16 20.63 49.17
CA SER A 26 24.62 20.34 47.84
C SER A 26 24.08 18.97 47.44
N ARG A 27 22.77 18.91 47.15
CA ARG A 27 22.17 17.87 46.31
C ARG A 27 21.44 18.55 45.16
N SER A 28 22.25 19.15 44.30
CA SER A 28 21.88 19.50 42.93
C SER A 28 23.10 19.22 42.08
N ALA A 29 23.30 17.95 41.73
CA ALA A 29 24.30 17.53 40.75
C ALA A 29 24.00 16.20 40.04
N GLU A 30 22.86 15.53 40.29
CA GLU A 30 22.57 14.23 39.64
C GLU A 30 21.17 14.08 39.04
N ALA A 31 20.40 15.17 38.91
CA ALA A 31 19.08 15.16 38.25
C ALA A 31 19.06 15.81 36.85
N GLN A 32 20.22 16.10 36.25
CA GLN A 32 20.32 16.78 34.94
C GLN A 32 20.78 15.88 33.79
N ARG A 33 20.73 14.55 33.95
CA ARG A 33 21.00 13.60 32.85
C ARG A 33 19.74 13.01 32.21
N GLY A 34 18.55 13.31 32.74
CA GLY A 34 17.27 12.78 32.24
C GLY A 34 16.55 13.65 31.21
N SER A 35 16.85 14.96 31.12
CA SER A 35 16.12 15.88 30.24
C SER A 35 16.59 15.85 28.78
N VAL A 36 17.88 15.58 28.54
CA VAL A 36 18.43 15.45 27.17
C VAL A 36 17.86 14.23 26.44
N LEU A 37 17.63 13.11 27.15
CA LEU A 37 17.03 11.90 26.56
C LEU A 37 15.59 12.15 26.07
N ILE A 38 14.84 13.01 26.75
CA ILE A 38 13.45 13.35 26.37
C ILE A 38 13.43 14.23 25.12
N GLU A 39 14.35 15.18 25.01
CA GLU A 39 14.43 16.08 23.86
C GLU A 39 14.87 15.33 22.58
N TYR A 40 15.91 14.49 22.65
CA TYR A 40 16.31 13.63 21.54
C TYR A 40 15.29 12.51 21.24
N GLY A 41 14.57 12.02 22.26
CA GLY A 41 13.49 11.06 22.10
C GLY A 41 12.32 11.61 21.29
N LEU A 42 11.97 12.89 21.48
CA LEU A 42 10.94 13.56 20.69
C LEU A 42 11.36 13.70 19.22
N TYR A 43 12.61 14.08 18.94
CA TYR A 43 13.12 14.16 17.57
C TYR A 43 13.12 12.81 16.86
N LEU A 44 13.48 11.71 17.55
CA LEU A 44 13.40 10.37 16.98
C LEU A 44 11.95 9.94 16.70
N LEU A 45 11.00 10.32 17.55
CA LEU A 45 9.59 10.02 17.34
C LEU A 45 9.02 10.76 16.13
N VAL A 46 9.34 12.05 15.97
CA VAL A 46 8.94 12.84 14.79
C VAL A 46 9.59 12.27 13.53
N ALA A 47 10.87 11.88 13.59
CA ALA A 47 11.56 11.25 12.46
C ALA A 47 10.92 9.91 12.06
N LEU A 48 10.53 9.08 13.03
CA LEU A 48 9.80 7.83 12.78
C LEU A 48 8.45 8.07 12.10
N ILE A 49 7.66 9.03 12.59
CA ILE A 49 6.38 9.39 11.96
C ILE A 49 6.60 9.91 10.53
N ALA A 50 7.64 10.73 10.32
CA ALA A 50 7.97 11.24 8.99
C ALA A 50 8.36 10.11 8.02
N VAL A 51 9.18 9.14 8.47
CA VAL A 51 9.58 7.98 7.65
C VAL A 51 8.38 7.08 7.34
N VAL A 52 7.50 6.83 8.31
CA VAL A 52 6.26 6.07 8.08
C VAL A 52 5.32 6.82 7.12
N GLY A 53 5.20 8.14 7.27
CA GLY A 53 4.41 8.98 6.36
C GLY A 53 4.96 8.99 4.94
N LEU A 54 6.28 9.10 4.78
CA LEU A 54 6.96 8.97 3.49
C LEU A 54 6.75 7.59 2.89
N TYR A 55 6.90 6.52 3.67
CA TYR A 55 6.69 5.16 3.20
C TYR A 55 5.24 4.92 2.74
N ALA A 56 4.26 5.37 3.51
CA ALA A 56 2.84 5.28 3.13
C ALA A 56 2.53 6.09 1.86
N TYR A 57 3.13 7.27 1.71
CA TYR A 57 3.01 8.09 0.52
C TYR A 57 3.64 7.42 -0.71
N PHE A 58 4.85 6.89 -0.60
CA PHE A 58 5.51 6.17 -1.70
C PHE A 58 4.76 4.91 -2.10
N ASN A 59 4.26 4.13 -1.14
CA ASN A 59 3.53 2.90 -1.43
C ASN A 59 2.20 3.17 -2.15
N SER A 60 1.47 4.21 -1.73
CA SER A 60 0.19 4.59 -2.36
C SER A 60 0.38 5.21 -3.75
N ASN A 61 1.41 6.05 -3.94
CA ASN A 61 1.71 6.63 -5.25
C ASN A 61 2.21 5.56 -6.25
N SER A 62 2.96 4.57 -5.76
CA SER A 62 3.49 3.47 -6.58
C SER A 62 2.39 2.54 -7.09
N VAL A 63 1.32 2.29 -6.32
CA VAL A 63 0.24 1.38 -6.76
C VAL A 63 -0.55 1.99 -7.93
N GLY A 64 -0.83 3.29 -7.92
CA GLY A 64 -1.50 3.96 -9.03
C GLY A 64 -0.69 3.94 -10.33
N GLU A 65 0.61 4.21 -10.24
CA GLU A 65 1.53 4.14 -11.37
C GLU A 65 1.68 2.71 -11.91
N GLN A 66 1.91 1.73 -11.03
CA GLN A 66 1.98 0.32 -11.40
C GLN A 66 0.69 -0.16 -12.07
N THR A 67 -0.47 0.28 -11.58
CA THR A 67 -1.77 -0.07 -12.16
C THR A 67 -1.92 0.49 -13.58
N ASN A 68 -1.55 1.75 -13.78
CA ASN A 68 -1.57 2.38 -15.11
C ASN A 68 -0.58 1.70 -16.06
N GLN A 69 0.60 1.32 -15.57
CA GLN A 69 1.57 0.56 -16.35
C GLN A 69 1.02 -0.82 -16.72
N LEU A 70 0.39 -1.53 -15.78
CA LEU A 70 -0.22 -2.82 -16.05
C LEU A 70 -1.34 -2.75 -17.09
N GLY A 71 -2.19 -1.73 -17.03
CA GLY A 71 -3.21 -1.49 -18.06
C GLY A 71 -2.60 -1.28 -19.45
N GLN A 72 -1.52 -0.52 -19.54
CA GLN A 72 -0.79 -0.29 -20.79
C GLN A 72 -0.10 -1.55 -21.31
N ASP A 73 0.60 -2.28 -20.42
CA ASP A 73 1.32 -3.51 -20.77
C ASP A 73 0.35 -4.61 -21.20
N LEU A 74 -0.82 -4.75 -20.55
CA LEU A 74 -1.89 -5.65 -20.97
C LEU A 74 -2.46 -5.28 -22.35
N THR A 75 -2.67 -3.99 -22.60
CA THR A 75 -3.18 -3.51 -23.90
C THR A 75 -2.14 -3.74 -25.00
N SER A 76 -0.86 -3.48 -24.72
CA SER A 76 0.27 -3.72 -25.62
C SER A 76 0.43 -5.21 -25.93
N LEU A 77 0.44 -6.06 -24.89
CA LEU A 77 0.48 -7.51 -25.02
C LEU A 77 -0.69 -8.00 -25.88
N ALA A 78 -1.91 -7.56 -25.57
CA ALA A 78 -3.07 -7.99 -26.33
C ALA A 78 -3.04 -7.52 -27.79
N GLY A 79 -2.51 -6.33 -28.06
CA GLY A 79 -2.25 -5.85 -29.42
C GLY A 79 -1.23 -6.72 -30.18
N LYS A 80 -0.11 -7.07 -29.54
CA LYS A 80 0.92 -7.95 -30.12
C LYS A 80 0.37 -9.35 -30.41
N VAL A 81 -0.35 -9.94 -29.45
CA VAL A 81 -0.97 -11.26 -29.59
C VAL A 81 -2.02 -11.23 -30.69
N LYS A 82 -2.90 -10.23 -30.71
CA LYS A 82 -3.89 -10.04 -31.78
C LYS A 82 -3.22 -9.96 -33.15
N SER A 83 -2.18 -9.15 -33.30
CA SER A 83 -1.47 -9.01 -34.57
C SER A 83 -0.76 -10.30 -35.01
N SER A 84 -0.24 -11.10 -34.07
CA SER A 84 0.57 -12.27 -34.40
C SER A 84 -0.25 -13.55 -34.55
N TYR A 85 -1.37 -13.66 -33.82
CA TYR A 85 -2.23 -14.84 -33.78
C TYR A 85 -3.60 -14.62 -34.43
N SER A 86 -3.77 -13.53 -35.20
CA SER A 86 -5.00 -13.28 -35.95
C SER A 86 -5.39 -14.51 -36.80
N GLY A 87 -6.56 -15.08 -36.53
CA GLY A 87 -7.05 -16.30 -37.20
C GLY A 87 -6.44 -17.61 -36.69
N GLN A 88 -5.60 -17.58 -35.67
CA GLN A 88 -4.91 -18.74 -35.08
C GLN A 88 -4.91 -18.70 -33.54
N TYR A 89 -5.93 -18.09 -32.92
CA TYR A 89 -5.98 -17.93 -31.47
C TYR A 89 -6.03 -19.25 -30.69
N ALA A 90 -6.40 -20.36 -31.35
CA ALA A 90 -6.32 -21.71 -30.78
C ALA A 90 -4.90 -22.10 -30.32
N ASN A 91 -3.86 -21.50 -30.90
CA ASN A 91 -2.46 -21.78 -30.54
C ASN A 91 -1.95 -20.88 -29.41
N VAL A 92 -2.77 -19.99 -28.86
CA VAL A 92 -2.34 -19.05 -27.83
C VAL A 92 -2.30 -19.75 -26.46
N THR A 93 -1.10 -19.82 -25.89
CA THR A 93 -0.82 -20.29 -24.53
C THR A 93 0.32 -19.48 -23.94
N ASN A 94 0.41 -19.38 -22.61
CA ASN A 94 1.56 -18.73 -21.96
C ASN A 94 2.92 -19.28 -22.44
N GLY A 95 3.07 -20.59 -22.61
CA GLY A 95 4.33 -21.18 -23.06
C GLY A 95 4.71 -20.76 -24.49
N ASN A 96 3.74 -20.66 -25.39
CA ASN A 96 3.98 -20.18 -26.76
C ASN A 96 4.31 -18.68 -26.77
N LEU A 97 3.68 -17.90 -25.89
CA LEU A 97 3.94 -16.47 -25.74
C LEU A 97 5.30 -16.17 -25.09
N ASP A 98 5.72 -16.97 -24.12
CA ASP A 98 7.07 -16.93 -23.52
C ASP A 98 8.13 -17.26 -24.57
N THR A 99 7.96 -18.38 -25.29
CA THR A 99 8.85 -18.78 -26.40
C THR A 99 8.94 -17.70 -27.48
N GLY A 100 7.81 -17.05 -27.80
CA GLY A 100 7.75 -15.93 -28.75
C GLY A 100 8.26 -14.59 -28.19
N GLY A 101 8.61 -14.51 -26.90
CA GLY A 101 9.10 -13.30 -26.26
C GLY A 101 8.07 -12.19 -26.10
N PHE A 102 6.77 -12.51 -26.10
CA PHE A 102 5.70 -11.51 -26.01
C PHE A 102 5.68 -10.75 -24.69
N PHE A 103 6.15 -11.39 -23.62
CA PHE A 103 6.25 -10.80 -22.28
C PHE A 103 7.50 -9.95 -22.07
N LYS A 104 8.42 -9.90 -23.04
CA LYS A 104 9.64 -9.09 -22.94
C LYS A 104 9.30 -7.60 -23.02
N ASN A 105 10.02 -6.81 -22.20
CA ASN A 105 9.86 -5.35 -22.08
C ASN A 105 8.49 -4.90 -21.55
N LEU A 106 7.81 -5.73 -20.77
CA LEU A 106 6.63 -5.35 -20.01
C LEU A 106 7.06 -5.14 -18.56
N VAL A 107 7.07 -3.89 -18.10
CA VAL A 107 7.66 -3.50 -16.80
C VAL A 107 6.78 -3.95 -15.64
N SER A 108 5.46 -4.00 -15.85
CA SER A 108 4.51 -4.45 -14.83
C SER A 108 4.37 -5.97 -14.80
N MET A 109 5.12 -6.71 -15.62
CA MET A 109 5.02 -8.17 -15.75
C MET A 109 6.40 -8.81 -15.61
N SER A 110 6.50 -9.84 -14.78
CA SER A 110 7.71 -10.65 -14.68
C SER A 110 7.41 -12.04 -15.20
N ASP A 111 8.09 -12.45 -16.26
CA ASP A 111 7.99 -13.78 -16.83
C ASP A 111 9.09 -14.69 -16.30
N ASN A 112 8.70 -15.86 -15.79
CA ASN A 112 9.60 -16.92 -15.38
C ASN A 112 9.18 -18.23 -16.06
N ALA A 113 9.71 -18.48 -17.26
CA ALA A 113 9.44 -19.67 -18.06
C ALA A 113 7.94 -19.90 -18.35
N GLY A 114 7.21 -18.83 -18.72
CA GLY A 114 5.78 -18.86 -19.02
C GLY A 114 4.88 -18.65 -17.78
N VAL A 115 5.47 -18.54 -16.60
CA VAL A 115 4.76 -18.10 -15.39
C VAL A 115 4.91 -16.60 -15.27
N VAL A 116 3.87 -15.88 -15.69
CA VAL A 116 3.87 -14.41 -15.69
C VAL A 116 3.22 -13.88 -14.43
N THR A 117 3.96 -13.15 -13.60
CA THR A 117 3.43 -12.40 -12.46
C THR A 117 3.23 -10.93 -12.84
N THR A 118 2.30 -10.26 -12.18
CA THR A 118 1.85 -8.91 -12.48
C THR A 118 1.91 -8.03 -11.23
N ALA A 119 2.26 -6.76 -11.44
CA ALA A 119 2.24 -5.73 -10.42
C ALA A 119 1.17 -4.68 -10.76
N PRO A 120 0.40 -4.16 -9.79
CA PRO A 120 0.51 -4.41 -8.35
C PRO A 120 -0.25 -5.67 -7.89
N GLY A 121 0.13 -6.22 -6.72
CA GLY A 121 -0.54 -7.36 -6.08
C GLY A 121 0.15 -8.72 -6.25
N GLY A 122 1.15 -8.83 -7.14
CA GLY A 122 1.87 -10.09 -7.35
C GLY A 122 1.00 -11.19 -7.98
N GLY A 123 -0.07 -10.78 -8.65
CA GLY A 123 -1.03 -11.64 -9.34
C GLY A 123 -0.41 -12.43 -10.48
N GLN A 124 -1.02 -13.54 -10.87
CA GLN A 124 -0.57 -14.30 -12.04
C GLN A 124 -1.40 -13.94 -13.26
N LEU A 125 -0.74 -13.68 -14.39
CA LEU A 125 -1.35 -13.54 -15.71
C LEU A 125 -1.34 -14.89 -16.43
N THR A 126 -2.52 -15.37 -16.77
CA THR A 126 -2.74 -16.54 -17.62
C THR A 126 -3.39 -16.08 -18.93
N VAL A 127 -2.77 -16.46 -20.04
CA VAL A 127 -3.23 -16.18 -21.40
C VAL A 127 -3.45 -17.49 -22.13
N THR A 128 -4.68 -17.69 -22.61
CA THR A 128 -5.10 -18.91 -23.31
C THR A 128 -6.02 -18.58 -24.47
N SER A 129 -6.20 -19.50 -25.39
CA SER A 129 -7.31 -19.44 -26.34
C SER A 129 -8.64 -19.29 -25.61
N GLY A 130 -9.47 -18.36 -26.08
CA GLY A 130 -10.82 -18.13 -25.61
C GLY A 130 -11.87 -18.52 -26.64
N THR A 131 -13.13 -18.36 -26.24
CA THR A 131 -14.31 -18.59 -27.08
C THR A 131 -15.29 -17.46 -26.85
N LEU A 132 -15.48 -16.60 -27.86
CA LEU A 132 -16.47 -15.54 -27.87
C LEU A 132 -17.74 -16.00 -28.60
N ASN A 133 -17.59 -16.51 -29.82
CA ASN A 133 -18.65 -17.09 -30.64
C ASN A 133 -18.30 -18.53 -31.06
N VAL A 134 -17.06 -18.77 -31.48
CA VAL A 134 -16.53 -20.08 -31.94
C VAL A 134 -15.26 -20.41 -31.16
N ALA A 135 -15.00 -21.70 -30.92
CA ALA A 135 -13.81 -22.12 -30.18
C ALA A 135 -12.52 -21.63 -30.85
N GLY A 136 -11.67 -20.93 -30.08
CA GLY A 136 -10.41 -20.38 -30.58
C GLY A 136 -10.57 -19.16 -31.48
N ASP A 137 -11.69 -18.42 -31.37
CA ASP A 137 -11.91 -17.15 -32.08
C ASP A 137 -11.46 -15.91 -31.30
N SER A 138 -10.95 -16.10 -30.09
CA SER A 138 -10.55 -15.04 -29.18
C SER A 138 -9.43 -15.51 -28.27
N VAL A 139 -8.86 -14.58 -27.52
CA VAL A 139 -7.84 -14.83 -26.49
C VAL A 139 -8.39 -14.39 -25.15
N GLN A 140 -8.27 -15.27 -24.16
CA GLN A 140 -8.62 -15.03 -22.78
C GLN A 140 -7.38 -14.62 -21.99
N TYR A 141 -7.50 -13.53 -21.26
CA TYR A 141 -6.51 -13.04 -20.31
C TYR A 141 -7.13 -13.10 -18.92
N LYS A 142 -6.46 -13.74 -17.98
CA LYS A 142 -6.88 -13.86 -16.58
C LYS A 142 -5.76 -13.34 -15.69
N VAL A 143 -6.07 -12.36 -14.84
CA VAL A 143 -5.17 -11.81 -13.82
C VAL A 143 -5.77 -12.10 -12.45
N THR A 144 -5.00 -12.73 -11.56
CA THR A 144 -5.40 -13.02 -10.16
C THR A 144 -4.82 -12.02 -9.18
N ASN A 145 -5.23 -12.05 -7.90
CA ASN A 145 -4.70 -11.23 -6.80
C ASN A 145 -4.59 -9.73 -7.13
N LEU A 146 -5.61 -9.17 -7.80
CA LEU A 146 -5.63 -7.77 -8.14
C LEU A 146 -6.15 -6.94 -6.95
N PRO A 147 -5.41 -5.91 -6.49
CA PRO A 147 -5.87 -5.02 -5.42
C PRO A 147 -7.16 -4.28 -5.78
N ASP A 148 -7.98 -3.91 -4.79
CA ASP A 148 -9.27 -3.24 -5.03
C ASP A 148 -9.07 -1.89 -5.75
N SER A 149 -8.01 -1.16 -5.38
CA SER A 149 -7.61 0.11 -5.99
C SER A 149 -7.17 -0.01 -7.45
N ALA A 150 -6.75 -1.19 -7.90
CA ALA A 150 -6.24 -1.42 -9.25
C ALA A 150 -7.34 -1.81 -10.26
N CYS A 151 -8.52 -2.23 -9.77
CA CYS A 151 -9.61 -2.68 -10.63
C CYS A 151 -10.11 -1.61 -11.60
N GLN A 152 -10.54 -0.45 -11.09
CA GLN A 152 -11.16 0.58 -11.93
C GLN A 152 -10.21 1.11 -13.03
N PRO A 153 -8.94 1.44 -12.75
CA PRO A 153 -8.05 1.96 -13.77
C PRO A 153 -7.70 0.92 -14.85
N ILE A 154 -7.47 -0.35 -14.47
CA ILE A 154 -7.20 -1.42 -15.44
C ILE A 154 -8.40 -1.64 -16.34
N LEU A 155 -9.60 -1.71 -15.79
CA LEU A 155 -10.82 -1.82 -16.57
C LEU A 155 -10.98 -0.67 -17.55
N SER A 156 -10.70 0.55 -17.10
CA SER A 156 -10.80 1.74 -17.94
C SER A 156 -9.84 1.68 -19.13
N ALA A 157 -8.67 1.05 -18.97
CA ALA A 157 -7.72 0.82 -20.05
C ALA A 157 -8.18 -0.28 -21.02
N ILE A 158 -8.64 -1.43 -20.51
CA ILE A 158 -8.95 -2.60 -21.36
C ILE A 158 -10.36 -2.58 -21.96
N GLN A 159 -11.31 -1.82 -21.38
CA GLN A 159 -12.73 -1.87 -21.76
C GLN A 159 -13.01 -1.63 -23.24
N ARG A 160 -12.17 -0.83 -23.91
CA ARG A 160 -12.36 -0.50 -25.33
C ARG A 160 -11.96 -1.66 -26.24
N GLY A 161 -10.92 -2.41 -25.88
CA GLY A 161 -10.41 -3.54 -26.65
C GLY A 161 -11.05 -4.89 -26.30
N ALA A 162 -11.58 -5.03 -25.08
CA ALA A 162 -12.16 -6.28 -24.61
C ALA A 162 -13.60 -6.47 -25.11
N ALA A 163 -13.89 -7.66 -25.65
CA ALA A 163 -15.22 -8.07 -26.07
C ALA A 163 -16.09 -8.55 -24.89
N LYS A 164 -15.46 -9.20 -23.90
CA LYS A 164 -16.10 -9.65 -22.66
C LYS A 164 -15.17 -9.37 -21.49
N ILE A 165 -15.73 -8.96 -20.36
CA ILE A 165 -14.98 -8.70 -19.13
C ILE A 165 -15.76 -9.25 -17.94
N THR A 166 -15.06 -9.93 -17.05
CA THR A 166 -15.58 -10.58 -15.86
C THR A 166 -14.65 -10.31 -14.69
N ILE A 167 -15.21 -9.99 -13.52
CA ILE A 167 -14.46 -9.74 -12.28
C ILE A 167 -15.06 -10.61 -11.18
N ASN A 168 -14.26 -11.43 -10.50
CA ASN A 168 -14.73 -12.29 -9.40
C ASN A 168 -15.99 -13.11 -9.76
N ALA A 169 -16.12 -13.52 -11.02
CA ALA A 169 -17.28 -14.16 -11.65
C ALA A 169 -18.45 -13.26 -12.08
N THR A 170 -18.46 -11.97 -11.75
CA THR A 170 -19.45 -11.00 -12.24
C THR A 170 -19.11 -10.51 -13.64
N VAL A 171 -20.03 -10.70 -14.60
CA VAL A 171 -19.87 -10.19 -15.97
C VAL A 171 -20.24 -8.70 -15.97
N ILE A 172 -19.26 -7.85 -16.28
CA ILE A 172 -19.44 -6.39 -16.35
C ILE A 172 -19.57 -5.88 -17.79
N LYS A 173 -19.16 -6.70 -18.76
CA LYS A 173 -19.29 -6.45 -20.20
C LYS A 173 -19.36 -7.77 -20.95
N SER A 174 -20.24 -7.85 -21.95
CA SER A 174 -20.29 -8.94 -22.92
C SER A 174 -20.92 -8.42 -24.23
N PRO A 175 -21.01 -9.23 -25.30
CA PRO A 175 -21.76 -8.85 -26.50
C PRO A 175 -23.25 -8.52 -26.23
N THR A 176 -23.82 -9.03 -25.14
CA THR A 176 -25.23 -8.82 -24.74
C THR A 176 -25.39 -7.86 -23.56
N VAL A 177 -24.31 -7.48 -22.90
CA VAL A 177 -24.30 -6.62 -21.72
C VAL A 177 -23.37 -5.43 -21.97
N THR A 178 -23.95 -4.24 -22.07
CA THR A 178 -23.20 -2.99 -22.16
C THR A 178 -22.31 -2.82 -20.93
N PHE A 179 -21.10 -2.31 -21.13
CA PHE A 179 -20.20 -2.00 -20.03
C PHE A 179 -20.87 -1.08 -19.02
N ASN A 180 -20.96 -1.52 -17.76
CA ASN A 180 -21.46 -0.72 -16.66
C ASN A 180 -20.49 -0.80 -15.47
N PRO A 181 -19.78 0.30 -15.14
CA PRO A 181 -18.83 0.30 -14.03
C PRO A 181 -19.50 0.14 -12.66
N ALA A 182 -20.81 0.38 -12.53
CA ALA A 182 -21.54 0.19 -11.28
C ALA A 182 -21.69 -1.29 -10.87
N ASN A 183 -21.55 -2.22 -11.82
CA ASN A 183 -21.60 -3.66 -11.56
C ASN A 183 -20.23 -4.25 -11.20
N MET A 184 -19.19 -3.41 -11.12
CA MET A 184 -17.87 -3.82 -10.68
C MET A 184 -17.86 -4.01 -9.18
N THR A 185 -17.63 -5.24 -8.74
CA THR A 185 -17.43 -5.57 -7.33
C THR A 185 -16.01 -6.09 -7.15
N CYS A 186 -15.11 -5.18 -6.76
CA CYS A 186 -13.79 -5.54 -6.26
C CYS A 186 -13.78 -5.41 -4.74
N THR A 187 -13.47 -6.51 -4.06
CA THR A 187 -13.50 -6.58 -2.61
C THR A 187 -12.42 -7.53 -2.12
N GLY A 188 -11.64 -7.08 -1.14
CA GLY A 188 -10.73 -7.93 -0.39
C GLY A 188 -9.35 -8.08 -1.01
N ASP A 189 -8.95 -7.16 -1.90
CA ASP A 189 -7.60 -7.01 -2.47
C ASP A 189 -7.04 -8.26 -3.18
N ALA A 190 -7.90 -9.25 -3.48
CA ALA A 190 -7.54 -10.52 -4.12
C ALA A 190 -8.44 -10.80 -5.33
N ASN A 191 -8.72 -9.77 -6.13
CA ASN A 191 -9.69 -9.88 -7.20
C ASN A 191 -9.14 -10.66 -8.40
N THR A 192 -10.02 -11.38 -9.09
CA THR A 192 -9.71 -12.06 -10.35
C THR A 192 -10.38 -11.34 -11.51
N LEU A 193 -9.59 -10.74 -12.39
CA LEU A 193 -10.02 -10.12 -13.63
C LEU A 193 -9.86 -11.12 -14.77
N THR A 194 -10.90 -11.31 -15.57
CA THR A 194 -10.84 -12.10 -16.81
C THR A 194 -11.44 -11.31 -17.95
N PHE A 195 -10.75 -11.23 -19.08
CA PHE A 195 -11.26 -10.57 -20.27
C PHE A 195 -10.93 -11.33 -21.55
N LEU A 196 -11.81 -11.19 -22.54
CA LEU A 196 -11.64 -11.77 -23.88
C LEU A 196 -11.37 -10.65 -24.88
N MET A 197 -10.42 -10.88 -25.79
CA MET A 197 -10.17 -10.04 -26.96
C MET A 197 -10.16 -10.90 -28.22
N SER A 198 -10.76 -10.38 -29.29
CA SER A 198 -10.83 -11.00 -30.63
C SER A 198 -10.10 -10.16 -31.66
#